data_AF-A0A3B9I2V9-F1
#
_entry.id   AF-A0A3B9I2V9-F1
#
_cell.length_a   1.000
_cell.length_b   1.000
_cell.length_c   1.000
_cell.angle_alpha   90.00
_cell.angle_beta   90.00
_cell.angle_gamma   90.00
#
_symmetry.space_group_name_H-M   'P 1'
#
loop_
_entity.id
_entity.type
_entity.pdbx_description
1 polymer ?
#
loop_
_entity_poly.entity_id
_entity_poly.type
_entity_poly.pdbx_seq_one_letter_code
_entity_poly.pdbx_strand_id
1 'polypeptide(L)'
;MGMNLFKAVSFILAISALIKVFFGIFYHEQLYVWARKHYSQEMRTGAVNLLLVYAIGLLIMVWTGFFVNYVPKGWIVIAFVTLASLKSLNILFNWRKTSEKFVSFIDKAGNKLWLVDLVVGSLGIFFLYLGMWVY
;
A
#
# COMPACT_ATOMS: atom_id res chain seq x y z
N MET A 1 -0.45 -18.80 20.61
CA MET A 1 -1.33 -17.73 20.07
C MET A 1 -1.64 -18.08 18.62
N GLY A 2 -2.90 -18.34 18.29
CA GLY A 2 -3.30 -18.66 16.92
C GLY A 2 -3.18 -17.45 15.98
N MET A 3 -3.03 -17.70 14.69
CA MET A 3 -3.03 -16.65 13.68
C MET A 3 -4.41 -15.97 13.64
N ASN A 4 -4.52 -14.73 14.13
CA ASN A 4 -5.72 -13.93 13.91
C ASN A 4 -5.59 -13.12 12.59
N LEU A 5 -6.72 -12.64 12.09
CA LEU A 5 -6.76 -11.98 10.79
C LEU A 5 -5.95 -10.67 10.76
N PHE A 6 -5.91 -9.91 11.87
CA PHE A 6 -5.12 -8.68 11.98
C PHE A 6 -3.62 -8.95 11.92
N LYS A 7 -3.17 -10.04 12.54
CA LYS A 7 -1.79 -10.53 12.48
C LYS A 7 -1.42 -10.89 11.03
N ALA A 8 -2.28 -11.65 10.35
CA ALA A 8 -2.08 -12.00 8.94
C ALA A 8 -2.00 -10.75 8.03
N VAL A 9 -2.93 -9.80 8.17
CA VAL A 9 -2.90 -8.55 7.41
C VAL A 9 -1.65 -7.73 7.71
N SER A 10 -1.22 -7.67 8.98
CA SER A 10 -0.01 -6.94 9.36
C SER A 10 1.23 -7.54 8.70
N PHE A 11 1.36 -8.87 8.66
CA PHE A 11 2.45 -9.53 7.93
C PHE A 11 2.36 -9.31 6.42
N ILE A 12 1.16 -9.38 5.83
CA ILE A 12 0.97 -9.09 4.40
C ILE A 12 1.43 -7.66 4.06
N LEU A 13 1.03 -6.67 4.87
CA LEU A 13 1.44 -5.27 4.70
C LEU A 13 2.95 -5.09 4.89
N ALA A 14 3.53 -5.73 5.90
CA ALA A 14 4.97 -5.68 6.16
C ALA A 14 5.77 -6.28 4.99
N ILE A 15 5.41 -7.47 4.53
CA ILE A 15 6.08 -8.13 3.40
C ILE A 15 5.96 -7.29 2.13
N SER A 16 4.76 -6.78 1.80
CA SER A 16 4.57 -5.91 0.64
C SER A 16 5.42 -4.64 0.70
N ALA A 17 5.52 -4.02 1.88
CA ALA A 17 6.36 -2.85 2.09
C ALA A 17 7.85 -3.19 1.95
N LEU A 18 8.32 -4.29 2.54
CA LEU A 18 9.71 -4.73 2.43
C LEU A 18 10.09 -5.11 1.01
N ILE A 19 9.22 -5.79 0.26
CA ILE A 19 9.42 -6.07 -1.17
C ILE A 19 9.55 -4.76 -1.93
N LYS A 20 8.64 -3.80 -1.70
CA LYS A 20 8.72 -2.49 -2.36
C LYS A 20 10.03 -1.77 -2.03
N VAL A 21 10.45 -1.75 -0.77
CA VAL A 21 11.71 -1.10 -0.35
C VAL A 21 12.91 -1.79 -0.96
N PHE A 22 12.92 -3.12 -1.02
CA PHE A 22 13.97 -3.88 -1.70
C PHE A 22 14.10 -3.42 -3.15
N PHE A 23 13.00 -3.37 -3.91
CA PHE A 23 13.03 -2.84 -5.27
C PHE A 23 13.35 -1.34 -5.32
N GLY A 24 12.93 -0.55 -4.33
CA GLY A 24 13.24 0.88 -4.26
C GLY A 24 14.72 1.17 -3.99
N ILE A 25 15.44 0.28 -3.31
CA ILE A 25 16.88 0.39 -3.03
C ILE A 25 17.70 -0.11 -4.22
N PHE A 26 17.38 -1.29 -4.75
CA PHE A 26 18.20 -1.94 -5.79
C PHE A 26 17.82 -1.55 -7.22
N TYR A 27 16.56 -1.16 -7.44
CA TYR A 27 15.99 -0.90 -8.76
C TYR A 27 15.17 0.40 -8.77
N HIS A 28 15.67 1.43 -8.07
CA HIS A 28 14.97 2.70 -7.86
C HIS A 28 14.42 3.28 -9.17
N GLU A 29 15.31 3.54 -10.13
CA GLU A 29 14.94 4.15 -11.40
C GLU A 29 13.96 3.28 -12.19
N GLN A 30 14.21 1.96 -12.25
CA GLN A 30 13.35 1.03 -12.99
C GLN A 30 11.94 0.98 -12.39
N LEU A 31 11.81 1.03 -11.06
CA LEU A 31 10.53 1.03 -10.37
C LEU A 31 9.71 2.28 -10.70
N TYR A 32 10.33 3.47 -10.70
CA TYR A 32 9.64 4.72 -11.01
C TYR A 32 9.37 4.90 -12.50
N VAL A 33 10.27 4.43 -13.39
CA VAL A 33 10.02 4.37 -14.84
C VAL A 33 8.86 3.43 -15.16
N TRP A 34 8.83 2.25 -14.53
CA TRP A 34 7.71 1.31 -14.65
C TRP A 34 6.41 1.95 -14.16
N ALA A 35 6.43 2.58 -13.00
CA ALA A 35 5.25 3.24 -12.44
C ALA A 35 4.78 4.37 -13.37
N ARG A 36 5.67 5.24 -13.82
CA ARG A 36 5.37 6.30 -14.78
C ARG A 36 4.71 5.75 -16.05
N LYS A 37 5.24 4.66 -16.62
CA LYS A 37 4.71 4.02 -17.83
C LYS A 37 3.27 3.51 -17.66
N HIS A 38 2.90 2.99 -16.49
CA HIS A 38 1.52 2.52 -16.25
C HIS A 38 0.58 3.66 -15.91
N TYR A 39 1.05 4.68 -15.19
CA TYR A 39 0.26 5.84 -14.81
C TYR A 39 0.18 6.92 -15.90
N SER A 40 0.98 6.86 -16.97
CA SER A 40 0.84 7.78 -18.11
C SER A 40 -0.20 7.33 -19.14
N GLN A 41 -0.81 6.16 -18.97
CA GLN A 41 -1.78 5.63 -19.92
C GLN A 41 -3.16 6.23 -19.70
N GLU A 42 -3.91 6.44 -20.79
CA GLU A 42 -5.28 6.97 -20.74
C GLU A 42 -6.21 6.05 -19.93
N MET A 43 -6.01 4.73 -20.04
CA MET A 43 -6.76 3.72 -19.30
C MET A 43 -5.89 3.03 -18.26
N ARG A 44 -6.53 2.53 -17.19
CA ARG A 44 -5.87 1.76 -16.13
C ARG A 44 -5.36 0.43 -16.67
N THR A 45 -4.09 0.14 -16.39
CA THR A 45 -3.49 -1.14 -16.78
C THR A 45 -3.93 -2.26 -15.84
N GLY A 46 -3.78 -3.51 -16.30
CA GLY A 46 -4.04 -4.69 -15.47
C GLY A 46 -3.25 -4.67 -14.16
N ALA A 47 -2.02 -4.17 -14.17
CA ALA A 47 -1.20 -4.02 -12.96
C ALA A 47 -1.82 -3.05 -11.94
N VAL A 48 -2.32 -1.90 -12.40
CA VAL A 48 -3.02 -0.93 -11.53
C VAL A 48 -4.31 -1.54 -10.99
N ASN A 49 -5.08 -2.24 -11.82
CA ASN A 49 -6.30 -2.93 -11.38
C ASN A 49 -6.01 -4.02 -10.34
N LEU A 50 -4.92 -4.78 -10.50
CA LEU A 50 -4.49 -5.78 -9.52
C LEU A 50 -4.13 -5.15 -8.17
N LEU A 51 -3.44 -3.99 -8.17
CA LEU A 51 -3.16 -3.23 -6.95
C LEU A 51 -4.45 -2.73 -6.27
N LEU A 52 -5.46 -2.32 -7.05
CA LEU A 52 -6.75 -1.89 -6.53
C LEU A 52 -7.53 -3.06 -5.90
N VAL A 53 -7.55 -4.22 -6.57
CA VAL A 53 -8.16 -5.44 -6.04
C VAL A 53 -7.47 -5.87 -4.75
N TYR A 54 -6.14 -5.81 -4.70
CA TYR A 54 -5.36 -6.08 -3.49
C TYR A 54 -5.74 -5.13 -2.35
N ALA A 55 -5.82 -3.81 -2.61
CA ALA A 55 -6.19 -2.83 -1.59
C ALA A 55 -7.63 -3.03 -1.08
N ILE A 56 -8.59 -3.27 -1.96
CA ILE A 56 -9.99 -3.56 -1.59
C ILE A 56 -10.08 -4.88 -0.80
N GLY A 57 -9.35 -5.91 -1.23
CA GLY A 57 -9.29 -7.20 -0.55
C GLY A 57 -8.80 -7.04 0.89
N LEU A 58 -7.72 -6.29 1.10
CA LEU A 58 -7.24 -5.97 2.44
C LEU A 58 -8.26 -5.20 3.27
N LEU A 59 -8.97 -4.23 2.67
CA LEU A 59 -10.02 -3.48 3.35
C LEU A 59 -11.14 -4.40 3.83
N ILE A 60 -11.63 -5.28 2.95
CA ILE A 60 -12.66 -6.26 3.31
C ILE A 60 -12.17 -7.15 4.44
N MET A 61 -10.95 -7.68 4.32
CA MET A 61 -10.34 -8.52 5.35
C MET A 61 -10.33 -7.83 6.72
N VAL A 62 -9.80 -6.61 6.84
CA VAL A 62 -9.69 -5.93 8.14
C VAL A 62 -11.04 -5.59 8.75
N TRP A 63 -12.03 -5.23 7.94
CA TRP A 63 -13.38 -4.95 8.41
C TRP A 63 -14.14 -6.23 8.80
N THR A 64 -13.97 -7.32 8.06
CA THR A 64 -14.46 -8.64 8.47
C THR A 64 -13.81 -9.06 9.79
N GLY A 65 -12.50 -8.87 9.93
CA GLY A 65 -11.77 -9.12 11.17
C GLY A 65 -12.34 -8.32 12.35
N PHE A 66 -12.68 -7.05 12.13
CA PHE A 66 -13.26 -6.19 13.15
C PHE A 66 -14.60 -6.69 13.66
N PHE A 67 -15.52 -7.04 12.76
CA PHE A 67 -16.87 -7.46 13.14
C PHE A 67 -16.93 -8.89 13.71
N VAL A 68 -16.09 -9.80 13.23
CA VAL A 68 -16.15 -11.22 13.59
C VAL A 68 -15.20 -11.59 14.72
N ASN A 69 -14.01 -10.99 14.75
CA ASN A 69 -12.92 -11.38 15.64
C ASN A 69 -12.29 -10.14 16.27
N TYR A 70 -13.06 -9.39 17.08
CA TYR A 70 -12.54 -8.19 17.74
C TYR A 70 -11.21 -8.49 18.44
N VAL A 71 -10.14 -7.83 17.97
CA VAL A 71 -8.81 -7.91 18.58
C VAL A 71 -8.52 -6.56 19.26
N PRO A 72 -8.10 -6.56 20.54
CA PRO A 72 -7.63 -5.35 21.20
C PRO A 72 -6.57 -4.64 20.34
N LYS A 73 -6.71 -3.32 20.15
CA LYS A 73 -5.85 -2.51 19.27
C LYS A 73 -5.94 -2.82 17.77
N GLY A 74 -6.85 -3.68 17.31
CA GLY A 74 -7.07 -3.96 15.88
C GLY A 74 -7.45 -2.73 15.06
N TRP A 75 -8.03 -1.72 15.72
CA TRP A 75 -8.38 -0.42 15.13
C TRP A 75 -7.20 0.31 14.48
N ILE A 76 -5.95 0.05 14.91
CA ILE A 76 -4.75 0.66 14.32
C ILE A 76 -4.64 0.26 12.85
N VAL A 77 -4.66 -1.04 12.55
CA VAL A 77 -4.57 -1.54 11.17
C VAL A 77 -5.79 -1.11 10.36
N ILE A 78 -6.99 -1.10 10.96
CA ILE A 78 -8.21 -0.63 10.28
C ILE A 78 -8.06 0.81 9.83
N ALA A 79 -7.57 1.70 10.70
CA ALA A 79 -7.38 3.10 10.36
C ALA A 79 -6.40 3.26 9.19
N PHE A 80 -5.24 2.59 9.23
CA PHE A 80 -4.26 2.64 8.14
C PHE A 80 -4.82 2.11 6.81
N VAL A 81 -5.44 0.93 6.83
CA VAL A 81 -5.99 0.30 5.61
C VAL A 81 -7.17 1.10 5.07
N THR A 82 -8.00 1.68 5.93
CA THR A 82 -9.11 2.55 5.52
C THR A 82 -8.59 3.81 4.85
N LEU A 83 -7.62 4.50 5.46
CA LEU A 83 -7.02 5.71 4.88
C LEU A 83 -6.32 5.42 3.54
N ALA A 84 -5.60 4.30 3.45
CA ALA A 84 -4.98 3.86 2.21
C ALA A 84 -6.03 3.54 1.13
N SER A 85 -7.13 2.88 1.51
CA SER A 85 -8.19 2.51 0.57
C SER A 85 -8.97 3.70 0.03
N LEU A 86 -9.13 4.77 0.82
CA LEU A 86 -9.71 6.03 0.34
C LEU A 86 -8.88 6.62 -0.82
N LYS A 87 -7.55 6.48 -0.78
CA LYS A 87 -6.69 6.87 -1.92
C LYS A 87 -6.92 5.97 -3.13
N SER A 88 -7.10 4.67 -2.92
CA SER A 88 -7.43 3.71 -3.99
C SER A 88 -8.77 4.01 -4.65
N LEU A 89 -9.80 4.45 -3.89
CA LEU A 89 -11.07 4.90 -4.46
C LEU A 89 -10.88 6.10 -5.39
N ASN A 90 -9.99 7.03 -5.06
CA ASN A 90 -9.71 8.17 -5.94
C ASN A 90 -9.04 7.72 -7.26
N ILE A 91 -8.20 6.67 -7.23
CA ILE A 91 -7.65 6.05 -8.44
C ILE A 91 -8.77 5.39 -9.28
N LEU A 92 -9.76 4.76 -8.62
CA LEU A 92 -10.90 4.11 -9.27
C LEU A 92 -11.82 5.10 -10.01
N PHE A 93 -12.23 6.17 -9.33
CA PHE A 93 -13.24 7.09 -9.83
C PHE A 93 -12.65 8.28 -10.60
N ASN A 94 -11.44 8.73 -10.23
CA ASN A 94 -10.81 9.92 -10.80
C ASN A 94 -9.46 9.55 -11.44
N TRP A 95 -9.43 8.51 -12.27
CA TRP A 95 -8.20 7.98 -12.88
C TRP A 95 -7.38 9.08 -13.56
N ARG A 96 -7.95 9.82 -14.52
CA ARG A 96 -7.25 10.86 -15.28
C ARG A 96 -6.57 11.90 -14.38
N LYS A 97 -7.30 12.44 -13.40
CA LYS A 97 -6.76 13.43 -12.46
C LYS A 97 -5.66 12.83 -11.57
N THR A 98 -5.83 11.57 -11.16
CA THR A 98 -4.86 10.88 -10.30
C THR A 98 -3.60 10.51 -11.06
N SER A 99 -3.75 10.06 -12.31
CA SER A 99 -2.68 9.66 -13.20
C SER A 99 -1.80 10.87 -13.55
N GLU A 100 -2.40 12.00 -13.94
CA GLU A 100 -1.70 13.27 -14.18
C GLU A 100 -0.94 13.75 -12.93
N LYS A 101 -1.59 13.71 -11.75
CA LYS A 101 -0.95 14.12 -10.50
C LYS A 101 0.23 13.21 -10.13
N PHE A 102 0.10 11.91 -10.35
CA PHE A 102 1.12 10.93 -10.02
C PHE A 102 2.33 11.02 -10.97
N VAL A 103 2.09 11.17 -12.28
CA VAL A 103 3.15 11.43 -13.26
C VAL A 103 3.85 12.75 -12.96
N SER A 104 3.10 13.82 -12.66
CA SER A 104 3.69 15.11 -12.27
C SER A 104 4.52 15.00 -11.00
N PHE A 105 4.10 14.19 -10.03
CA PHE A 105 4.86 13.93 -8.82
C PHE A 105 6.19 13.22 -9.12
N ILE A 106 6.17 12.17 -9.93
CA ILE A 106 7.41 11.46 -10.33
C ILE A 106 8.36 12.41 -11.06
N ASP A 107 7.85 13.15 -12.03
CA ASP A 107 8.67 14.05 -12.87
C ASP A 107 9.25 15.22 -12.06
N LYS A 108 8.55 15.72 -11.03
CA LYS A 108 9.03 16.82 -10.17
C LYS A 108 9.89 16.37 -8.98
N ALA A 109 9.62 15.19 -8.43
CA ALA A 109 10.29 14.74 -7.22
C ALA A 109 11.75 14.36 -7.47
N GLY A 110 12.07 13.80 -8.65
CA GLY A 110 13.42 13.39 -9.02
C GLY A 110 14.07 12.55 -7.91
N ASN A 111 15.26 12.94 -7.46
CA ASN A 111 15.97 12.24 -6.38
C ASN A 111 15.24 12.21 -5.04
N LYS A 112 14.21 13.03 -4.79
CA LYS A 112 13.43 13.01 -3.53
C LYS A 112 12.50 11.80 -3.41
N LEU A 113 12.34 11.01 -4.47
CA LEU A 113 11.52 9.80 -4.47
C LEU A 113 11.99 8.75 -3.44
N TRP A 114 13.30 8.73 -3.11
CA TRP A 114 13.84 7.86 -2.06
C TRP A 114 13.17 8.05 -0.68
N LEU A 115 12.64 9.24 -0.42
CA LEU A 115 11.96 9.54 0.84
C LEU A 115 10.64 8.79 0.94
N VAL A 116 9.98 8.52 -0.20
CA VAL A 116 8.80 7.65 -0.25
C VAL A 116 9.17 6.23 0.13
N ASP A 117 10.32 5.73 -0.35
CA ASP A 117 10.79 4.38 -0.04
C ASP A 117 11.16 4.25 1.45
N LEU A 118 11.81 5.26 2.03
CA LEU A 118 12.06 5.30 3.49
C LEU A 118 10.76 5.29 4.31
N VAL A 119 9.77 6.09 3.93
CA VAL A 119 8.46 6.15 4.62
C VAL A 119 7.74 4.80 4.50
N VAL A 120 7.79 4.15 3.34
CA VAL A 120 7.23 2.82 3.16
C VAL A 120 7.98 1.79 4.01
N GLY A 121 9.30 1.88 4.12
CA GLY A 121 10.10 0.98 4.95
C GLY A 121 9.81 1.10 6.43
N SER A 122 9.70 2.32 6.95
CA SER A 122 9.30 2.54 8.34
C SER A 122 7.89 2.03 8.63
N LEU A 123 6.94 2.21 7.71
CA LEU A 123 5.62 1.59 7.80
C LEU A 123 5.69 0.05 7.77
N GLY A 124 6.55 -0.53 6.93
CA GLY A 124 6.76 -1.98 6.87
C GLY A 124 7.24 -2.56 8.20
N ILE A 125 8.24 -1.92 8.82
CA ILE A 125 8.74 -2.29 10.15
C ILE A 125 7.65 -2.12 11.20
N PHE A 126 6.88 -1.04 11.13
CA PHE A 126 5.75 -0.81 12.04
C PHE A 126 4.69 -1.91 11.95
N PHE A 127 4.29 -2.33 10.74
CA PHE A 127 3.35 -3.45 10.57
C PHE A 127 3.95 -4.78 11.01
N LEU A 128 5.25 -5.00 10.80
CA LEU A 128 5.93 -6.20 11.30
C LEU A 128 5.88 -6.25 12.83
N TYR A 129 6.15 -5.12 13.49
CA TYR A 129 6.04 -4.99 14.94
C TYR A 129 4.60 -5.28 15.42
N LEU A 130 3.60 -4.72 14.77
CA LEU A 130 2.20 -4.99 15.09
C LEU A 130 1.86 -6.48 14.99
N GLY A 131 2.28 -7.14 13.91
CA GLY A 131 2.04 -8.57 13.70
C GLY A 131 2.80 -9.48 14.67
N MET A 132 4.01 -9.11 15.09
CA MET A 132 4.80 -9.93 16.01
C MET A 132 4.39 -9.76 17.48
N TRP A 133 4.16 -8.52 17.91
CA TRP A 133 4.13 -8.16 19.33
C TRP A 133 2.79 -7.59 19.81
N VAL A 134 1.91 -7.14 18.92
CA VAL A 134 0.62 -6.54 19.29
C VAL A 134 -0.56 -7.47 19.04
N TYR A 135 -0.54 -8.23 17.93
CA TYR A 135 -1.61 -9.16 17.52
C TYR A 135 -1.17 -10.62 17.54
#